data_AF-A0A9D6Y7Q9-F1
#
_entry.id   AF-A0A9D6Y7Q9-F1
#
_cell.length_a   1.000
_cell.length_b   1.000
_cell.length_c   1.000
_cell.angle_alpha   90.00
_cell.angle_beta   90.00
_cell.angle_gamma   90.00
#
_symmetry.space_group_name_H-M   'P 1'
#
loop_
_entity.id
_entity.type
_entity.pdbx_description
1 polymer ?
#
loop_
_entity_poly.entity_id
_entity_poly.type
_entity_poly.pdbx_seq_one_letter_code
_entity_poly.pdbx_strand_id
1 'polypeptide(L)' 'MKVAVEISDREMREMLRYSGERLRAAAILRLALNELNYGKRLAMDRKFHSRKWRVDLPPTEQLRRDRRVTQR' A
#
# COMPACT_ATOMS: atom_id res chain seq x y z
N MET A 1 -20.49 9.59 9.63
CA MET A 1 -20.29 10.72 8.70
C MET A 1 -20.62 10.23 7.30
N LYS A 2 -21.49 10.93 6.55
CA LYS A 2 -21.78 10.62 5.14
C LYS A 2 -21.20 11.73 4.27
N VAL A 3 -20.48 11.38 3.22
CA VAL A 3 -19.88 12.33 2.28
C VAL A 3 -20.53 12.08 0.91
N ALA A 4 -21.05 13.15 0.30
CA ALA A 4 -21.52 13.13 -1.07
C ALA A 4 -20.37 13.52 -2.00
N VAL A 5 -20.22 12.83 -3.11
CA VAL A 5 -19.17 13.07 -4.10
C VAL A 5 -19.81 13.03 -5.48
N GLU A 6 -19.50 14.01 -6.30
CA GLU A 6 -19.93 14.05 -7.70
C GLU A 6 -18.93 13.26 -8.54
N ILE A 7 -19.41 12.20 -9.18
CA ILE A 7 -18.61 11.29 -10.02
C ILE A 7 -19.44 11.01 -11.27
N SER A 8 -18.84 11.14 -12.46
CA SER A 8 -19.54 10.82 -13.70
C SER A 8 -19.81 9.31 -13.83
N ASP A 9 -20.85 8.93 -14.57
CA ASP A 9 -21.13 7.50 -14.82
C ASP A 9 -20.01 6.79 -15.58
N ARG A 10 -19.20 7.54 -16.34
CA ARG A 10 -17.99 6.99 -17.00
C ARG A 10 -16.95 6.61 -15.95
N GLU A 11 -16.57 7.53 -15.08
CA GLU A 11 -15.59 7.29 -14.02
C GLU A 11 -16.07 6.18 -13.09
N MET A 12 -17.37 6.16 -12.74
CA MET A 12 -17.92 5.12 -11.89
C MET A 12 -17.80 3.72 -12.52
N ARG A 13 -18.02 3.59 -13.84
CA ARG A 13 -17.81 2.32 -14.57
C ARG A 13 -16.35 1.91 -14.64
N GLU A 14 -15.42 2.86 -14.77
CA GLU A 14 -13.98 2.58 -14.72
C GLU A 14 -13.57 2.10 -13.32
N MET A 15 -14.05 2.77 -12.27
CA MET A 15 -13.80 2.39 -10.88
C MET A 15 -14.32 0.99 -10.55
N LEU A 16 -15.55 0.64 -10.97
CA LEU A 16 -16.11 -0.70 -10.77
C LEU A 16 -15.29 -1.78 -11.49
N ARG A 17 -14.85 -1.50 -12.72
CA ARG A 17 -13.98 -2.42 -13.49
C ARG A 17 -12.62 -2.61 -12.82
N TYR A 18 -12.00 -1.53 -12.36
CA TYR A 18 -10.70 -1.58 -11.70
C TYR A 18 -10.77 -2.28 -10.34
N SER A 19 -11.79 -1.98 -9.54
CA SER A 19 -11.92 -2.55 -8.20
C SER A 19 -12.46 -3.98 -8.18
N GLY A 20 -13.12 -4.43 -9.26
CA GLY A 20 -13.84 -5.71 -9.31
C GLY A 20 -15.08 -5.76 -8.40
N GLU A 21 -15.49 -4.61 -7.86
CA GLU A 21 -16.59 -4.52 -6.91
C GLU A 21 -17.93 -4.40 -7.67
N ARG A 22 -19.01 -4.93 -7.09
CA ARG A 22 -20.36 -4.80 -7.66
C ARG A 22 -21.08 -3.52 -7.24
N LEU A 23 -20.72 -2.98 -6.08
CA LEU A 23 -21.38 -1.82 -5.48
C LEU A 23 -20.55 -0.56 -5.68
N ARG A 24 -21.20 0.53 -6.11
CA ARG A 24 -20.57 1.85 -6.32
C ARG A 24 -19.82 2.33 -5.07
N ALA A 25 -20.44 2.25 -3.90
CA ALA A 25 -19.84 2.66 -2.63
C ALA A 25 -18.57 1.85 -2.28
N ALA A 26 -18.59 0.53 -2.53
CA ALA A 26 -17.44 -0.33 -2.27
C ALA A 26 -16.27 -0.01 -3.23
N ALA A 27 -16.56 0.24 -4.50
CA ALA A 27 -15.55 0.66 -5.48
C ALA A 27 -14.89 2.00 -5.09
N ILE A 28 -15.69 3.00 -4.69
CA ILE A 28 -15.19 4.29 -4.21
C ILE A 28 -14.31 4.12 -2.98
N LEU A 29 -14.79 3.36 -1.99
CA LEU A 29 -14.03 3.11 -0.77
C LEU A 29 -12.71 2.40 -1.07
N ARG A 30 -12.71 1.38 -1.94
CA ARG A 30 -11.50 0.66 -2.33
C ARG A 30 -10.46 1.60 -2.94
N LEU A 31 -10.89 2.46 -3.87
CA LEU A 31 -10.01 3.39 -4.56
C LEU A 31 -9.41 4.41 -3.59
N ALA A 32 -10.24 4.99 -2.72
CA ALA A 32 -9.79 5.93 -1.69
C ALA A 32 -8.78 5.29 -0.72
N LEU A 33 -9.03 4.06 -0.27
CA LEU A 33 -8.11 3.33 0.59
C LEU A 33 -6.78 3.04 -0.10
N ASN A 34 -6.81 2.68 -1.38
CA ASN A 34 -5.61 2.42 -2.17
C ASN A 34 -4.75 3.69 -2.28
N GLU A 35 -5.36 4.84 -2.57
CA GLU A 35 -4.67 6.13 -2.68
C GLU A 35 -4.06 6.55 -1.33
N LEU A 36 -4.83 6.44 -0.24
CA LEU A 36 -4.31 6.72 1.11
C LEU A 36 -3.11 5.85 1.47
N ASN A 37 -3.17 4.55 1.15
CA ASN A 37 -2.08 3.63 1.41
C ASN A 37 -0.87 3.90 0.51
N TYR A 38 -1.09 4.30 -0.75
CA TYR A 38 -0.03 4.71 -1.66
C TYR A 38 0.70 5.95 -1.13
N GLY A 39 -0.03 6.99 -0.70
CA GLY A 39 0.56 8.17 -0.09
C GLY A 39 1.38 7.87 1.17
N LYS A 40 0.90 6.97 2.04
CA LYS A 40 1.66 6.49 3.21
C LYS A 40 2.96 5.80 2.80
N ARG A 41 2.92 4.93 1.79
CA ARG A 41 4.10 4.24 1.25
C ARG A 41 5.11 5.22 0.68
N LEU A 42 4.68 6.17 -0.15
CA LEU A 42 5.55 7.23 -0.67
C LEU A 42 6.21 8.04 0.45
N ALA A 43 5.48 8.36 1.52
CA ALA A 43 6.03 9.07 2.66
C ALA A 43 7.09 8.23 3.42
N MET A 44 6.88 6.92 3.54
CA MET A 44 7.87 5.99 4.11
C MET A 44 9.11 5.89 3.23
N ASP A 45 8.93 5.73 1.91
CA ASP A 45 10.05 5.63 0.95
C ASP A 45 10.92 6.89 1.01
N ARG A 46 10.31 8.07 1.07
CA ARG A 46 11.03 9.33 1.26
C ARG A 46 11.84 9.35 2.55
N LYS A 47 11.32 8.81 3.66
CA LYS A 47 12.04 8.72 4.94
C LYS A 47 13.22 7.74 4.86
N PHE A 48 13.06 6.64 4.13
CA PHE A 48 14.12 5.65 3.92
C PHE A 48 15.25 6.23 3.06
N HIS A 49 14.92 6.81 1.91
CA HIS A 49 15.91 7.42 1.01
C HIS A 49 16.60 8.65 1.59
N SER A 50 15.91 9.41 2.45
CA SER A 50 16.53 10.53 3.20
C SER A 50 17.41 10.08 4.38
N ARG A 51 17.60 8.76 4.57
CA ARG A 51 18.36 8.16 5.69
C ARG A 51 17.83 8.52 7.08
N LYS A 52 16.62 9.09 7.18
CA LYS A 52 15.94 9.33 8.46
C LYS A 52 15.53 8.02 9.11
N TRP A 53 15.14 7.05 8.29
CA TRP A 53 14.96 5.67 8.69
C TRP A 53 16.11 4.85 8.12
N ARG A 54 16.89 4.20 8.99
CA ARG A 54 17.87 3.18 8.61
C ARG A 54 17.46 1.86 9.22
N VAL A 55 17.63 0.80 8.44
CA VAL A 55 17.65 -0.56 8.97
C VAL A 55 19.11 -0.97 8.98
N ASP A 56 19.67 -1.10 10.19
CA ASP A 56 21.00 -1.67 10.35
C ASP A 56 20.86 -3.18 10.16
N LEU A 57 21.20 -3.63 8.95
CA LEU A 57 21.23 -5.05 8.65
C LEU A 57 22.54 -5.64 9.18
N PRO A 58 22.49 -6.80 9.86
CA PRO A 58 23.70 -7.52 10.22
C PRO A 58 24.52 -7.85 8.98
N PRO A 59 25.87 -7.97 9.11
CA PRO A 59 26.71 -8.44 8.02
C PRO A 59 26.20 -9.75 7.42
N THR A 60 26.35 -9.90 6.10
CA THR A 60 25.78 -11.01 5.33
C THR A 60 26.17 -12.39 5.88
N GLU A 61 27.35 -12.52 6.49
CA GLU A 61 27.81 -13.77 7.09
C GLU A 61 27.07 -14.16 8.38
N GLN A 62 26.58 -13.20 9.17
CA GLN A 62 25.72 -13.49 10.32
C GLN A 62 24.34 -13.99 9.85
N LEU A 63 23.75 -13.31 8.86
CA LEU A 63 22.46 -13.71 8.27
C LEU A 63 22.48 -15.13 7.69
N ARG A 64 23.61 -15.55 7.09
CA ARG A 64 23.79 -16.91 6.56
C ARG A 64 23.91 -17.98 7.65
N ARG A 65 24.52 -17.65 8.80
CA ARG A 65 24.61 -18.57 9.93
C ARG A 65 23.23 -18.83 10.53
N ASP A 66 22.46 -17.78 10.80
CA ASP A 66 21.13 -17.90 11.41
C ASP A 66 20.14 -18.69 10.54
N ARG A 67 20.23 -18.52 9.21
CA ARG A 67 19.38 -19.26 8.25
C ARG A 67 19.60 -20.78 8.28
N ARG A 68 20.77 -21.26 8.74
CA ARG A 68 21.06 -22.68 8.92
C ARG A 68 20.54 -23.24 10.26
N VAL A 69 20.20 -22.38 11.21
CA VAL A 69 19.71 -22.78 12.55
C VAL A 69 18.22 -23.07 12.53
N THR A 70 17.43 -22.38 11.67
CA THR A 70 15.96 -22.54 11.60
C THR A 70 15.49 -23.76 10.78
N GLN A 71 16.40 -24.61 10.27
CA GLN A 71 16.06 -25.82 9.49
C GLN A 71 16.29 -27.14 10.24
N ARG A 72 16.21 -27.14 11.58
CA ARG A 72 16.21 -28.37 12.40
C ARG A 72 14.92 -28.55 13.16
#